data_AF-X1M0I3-F1
#
_entry.id   AF-X1M0I3-F1
#
_cell.length_a   1.000
_cell.length_b   1.000
_cell.length_c   1.000
_cell.angle_alpha   90.00
_cell.angle_beta   90.00
_cell.angle_gamma   90.00
#
_symmetry.space_group_name_H-M   'P 1'
#
loop_
_entity.id
_entity.type
_entity.pdbx_description
1 polymer ?
#
loop_
_entity_poly.entity_id
_entity_poly.type
_entity_poly.pdbx_seq_one_letter_code
_entity_poly.pdbx_strand_id
1 'polypeptide(L)' 'MSRRDGRKVISFQNSSGDVNNIVKFLEEVQKKINYLNLNCKVDGKVIKITLFGPKDLQYLASERLKELANQYL' A
#
# COMPACT_ATOMS: atom_id res chain seq x y z
N MET A 1 -13.26 24.99 8.40
CA MET A 1 -11.78 24.92 8.40
C MET A 1 -11.32 23.60 7.81
N SER A 2 -10.46 23.68 6.81
CA SER A 2 -9.80 22.65 5.98
C SER A 2 -10.13 21.16 6.23
N ARG A 3 -10.96 20.60 5.34
CA ARG A 3 -11.08 19.15 5.11
C ARG A 3 -9.72 18.61 4.66
N ARG A 4 -8.91 18.14 5.61
CA ARG A 4 -7.68 17.39 5.32
C ARG A 4 -8.11 16.01 4.83
N ASP A 5 -8.46 15.90 3.56
CA ASP A 5 -8.43 14.64 2.85
C ASP A 5 -6.99 14.11 3.02
N GLY A 6 -6.80 13.17 3.94
CA GLY A 6 -5.47 12.77 4.35
C GLY A 6 -4.83 12.04 3.19
N ARG A 7 -3.64 12.47 2.77
CA ARG A 7 -2.80 11.65 1.90
C ARG A 7 -1.75 10.99 2.77
N LYS A 8 -1.71 9.66 2.78
CA LYS A 8 -0.61 8.91 3.40
C LYS A 8 0.15 8.16 2.34
N VAL A 9 1.46 8.38 2.32
CA VAL A 9 2.38 7.69 1.40
C VAL A 9 3.18 6.70 2.22
N ILE A 10 3.23 5.46 1.74
CA ILE A 10 4.01 4.38 2.32
C ILE A 10 4.89 3.82 1.21
N SER A 11 6.18 3.66 1.52
CA SER A 11 7.14 3.06 0.60
C SER A 11 7.57 1.71 1.16
N PHE A 12 7.56 0.71 0.30
CA PHE A 12 8.07 -0.63 0.56
C PHE A 12 9.21 -0.92 -0.41
N GLN A 13 10.11 -1.80 0.00
CA GLN A 13 11.23 -2.23 -0.82
C GLN A 13 11.17 -3.75 -0.93
N ASN A 14 11.11 -4.24 -2.17
CA ASN A 14 11.23 -5.66 -2.46
C ASN A 14 12.69 -6.08 -2.31
N SER A 15 13.00 -6.78 -1.22
CA SER A 15 14.36 -7.24 -0.95
C SER A 15 14.70 -8.46 -1.79
N SER A 16 13.72 -9.30 -2.11
CA SER A 16 13.89 -10.50 -2.96
C SER A 16 14.24 -10.15 -4.40
N GLY A 17 13.78 -9.00 -4.91
CA GLY A 17 13.93 -8.62 -6.32
C GLY A 17 13.05 -9.42 -7.29
N ASP A 18 12.22 -10.33 -6.76
CA ASP A 18 11.32 -11.15 -7.55
C ASP A 18 10.03 -10.38 -7.88
N VAL A 19 9.72 -10.25 -9.18
CA VAL A 19 8.54 -9.50 -9.64
C VAL A 19 7.24 -10.22 -9.27
N ASN A 20 7.23 -11.56 -9.18
CA ASN A 20 6.01 -12.29 -8.81
C ASN A 20 5.57 -11.97 -7.38
N ASN A 21 6.52 -11.72 -6.48
CA ASN A 21 6.22 -11.29 -5.12
C ASN A 21 5.54 -9.91 -5.09
N ILE A 22 5.98 -8.99 -5.95
CA ILE A 22 5.34 -7.68 -6.12
C ILE A 22 3.90 -7.87 -6.62
N VAL A 23 3.69 -8.71 -7.65
CA VAL A 23 2.37 -8.96 -8.21
C VAL A 23 1.43 -9.55 -7.16
N LYS A 24 1.85 -10.60 -6.44
CA LYS A 24 1.08 -11.21 -5.35
C LYS A 24 0.75 -10.21 -4.24
N PHE A 25 1.72 -9.38 -3.85
CA PHE A 25 1.50 -8.32 -2.88
C PHE A 25 0.41 -7.38 -3.37
N LEU A 26 0.47 -6.88 -4.61
CA LEU A 26 -0.54 -5.96 -5.16
C LEU A 26 -1.93 -6.58 -5.29
N GLU A 27 -2.02 -7.85 -5.69
CA GLU A 27 -3.30 -8.57 -5.73
C GLU A 27 -3.94 -8.68 -4.35
N GLU A 28 -3.15 -9.03 -3.33
CA GLU A 28 -3.65 -9.13 -1.95
C GLU A 28 -3.99 -7.75 -1.37
N VAL A 29 -3.24 -6.70 -1.74
CA VAL A 29 -3.58 -5.32 -1.41
C VAL A 29 -4.93 -4.94 -2.01
N GLN A 30 -5.17 -5.23 -3.29
CA GLN A 30 -6.44 -4.92 -3.96
C GLN A 30 -7.61 -5.69 -3.32
N LYS A 31 -7.42 -6.97 -2.97
CA LYS A 31 -8.46 -7.78 -2.30
C LYS A 31 -8.76 -7.28 -0.89
N LYS A 32 -7.73 -6.96 -0.10
CA LYS A 32 -7.90 -6.52 1.30
C LYS A 32 -8.34 -5.06 1.43
N ILE A 33 -7.98 -4.19 0.48
CA ILE A 33 -8.21 -2.75 0.53
C ILE A 33 -9.13 -2.35 -0.64
N ASN A 34 -10.39 -2.74 -0.54
CA ASN A 34 -11.46 -2.39 -1.50
C ASN A 34 -12.34 -1.21 -1.02
N TYR A 35 -12.06 -0.68 0.18
CA TYR A 35 -12.89 0.31 0.87
C TYR A 35 -12.32 1.74 0.83
N LEU A 36 -11.18 1.96 0.17
CA LEU A 36 -10.59 3.29 -0.03
C LEU A 36 -9.82 3.38 -1.35
N ASN A 37 -9.59 4.61 -1.80
CA ASN A 37 -8.77 4.86 -2.98
C ASN A 37 -7.29 4.76 -2.63
N LEU A 38 -6.55 3.94 -3.37
CA LEU A 38 -5.11 3.81 -3.27
C LEU A 38 -4.47 3.93 -4.65
N ASN A 39 -3.29 4.54 -4.68
CA ASN A 39 -2.45 4.61 -5.88
C ASN A 39 -1.14 3.89 -5.59
N CYS A 40 -0.81 2.87 -6.36
CA CYS A 40 0.46 2.17 -6.27
C CYS A 40 1.36 2.56 -7.44
N LYS A 41 2.63 2.86 -7.15
CA LYS A 41 3.68 3.05 -8.14
C LYS A 41 4.83 2.10 -7.84
N VAL A 42 5.18 1.26 -8.81
CA VAL A 42 6.33 0.36 -8.72
C VAL A 42 7.45 0.93 -9.56
N ASP A 43 8.63 1.11 -8.95
CA ASP A 43 9.84 1.64 -9.57
C ASP A 43 10.98 0.64 -9.30
N GLY A 44 11.12 -0.33 -10.20
CA GLY A 44 12.02 -1.47 -10.03
C GLY A 44 11.72 -2.28 -8.76
N LYS A 45 12.58 -2.16 -7.74
CA LYS A 45 12.43 -2.83 -6.44
C LYS A 45 11.64 -2.00 -5.41
N VAL A 46 11.32 -0.75 -5.72
CA VAL A 46 10.64 0.16 -4.79
C VAL A 46 9.16 0.22 -5.11
N ILE A 47 8.31 0.05 -4.11
CA ILE A 47 6.85 0.07 -4.25
C ILE A 47 6.32 1.20 -3.39
N LYS A 48 5.69 2.19 -4.02
CA LYS A 48 5.16 3.38 -3.36
C LYS A 48 3.64 3.36 -3.42
N ILE A 49 3.00 3.21 -2.27
CA ILE A 49 1.55 3.19 -2.14
C ILE A 49 1.09 4.49 -1.50
N THR A 50 0.15 5.16 -2.15
CA THR A 50 -0.48 6.38 -1.68
C THR A 50 -1.94 6.08 -1.35
N LEU A 51 -2.32 6.24 -0.09
CA LEU A 51 -3.67 6.06 0.41
C LEU A 51 -4.39 7.40 0.45
N PHE A 52 -5.64 7.42 0.00
CA PHE A 52 -6.53 8.57 -0.01
C PHE A 52 -7.80 8.25 0.79
N GLY A 53 -8.24 9.18 1.62
CA GLY A 53 -9.49 9.04 2.39
C GLY A 53 -9.40 9.56 3.82
N PRO A 54 -10.25 9.09 4.75
CA PRO A 54 -10.18 9.47 6.15
C PRO A 54 -9.01 8.79 6.89
N LYS A 55 -8.51 9.45 7.95
CA LYS A 55 -7.31 9.00 8.69
C LYS A 55 -7.45 7.59 9.28
N ASP A 56 -8.63 7.24 9.78
CA ASP A 56 -8.89 5.94 10.41
C ASP A 56 -8.74 4.79 9.39
N LEU A 57 -9.35 4.95 8.21
CA LEU A 57 -9.22 3.97 7.12
C LEU A 57 -7.79 3.90 6.59
N GLN A 58 -7.10 5.04 6.49
CA GLN A 58 -5.69 5.04 6.13
C GLN A 58 -4.84 4.29 7.14
N TYR A 59 -5.10 4.44 8.44
CA TYR A 59 -4.38 3.73 9.48
C TYR A 59 -4.61 2.22 9.38
N LEU A 60 -5.86 1.79 9.25
CA LEU A 60 -6.22 0.39 9.03
C LEU A 60 -5.51 -0.19 7.80
N ALA A 61 -5.58 0.51 6.66
CA ALA A 61 -4.89 0.13 5.44
C ALA A 61 -3.38 0.08 5.60
N SER A 62 -2.78 1.04 6.34
CA SER A 62 -1.33 1.06 6.60
C SER A 62 -0.87 -0.21 7.30
N GLU A 63 -1.61 -0.65 8.32
CA GLU A 63 -1.28 -1.84 9.11
C GLU A 63 -1.41 -3.10 8.22
N ARG A 64 -2.50 -3.22 7.46
CA ARG A 64 -2.69 -4.33 6.51
C ARG A 64 -1.61 -4.36 5.44
N LEU A 65 -1.18 -3.20 4.92
CA LEU A 65 -0.09 -3.10 3.95
C LEU A 65 1.25 -3.55 4.55
N LYS A 66 1.55 -3.19 5.80
CA LYS A 66 2.76 -3.66 6.48
C LYS A 66 2.75 -5.17 6.67
N GLU A 67 1.63 -5.74 7.10
CA GLU A 67 1.50 -7.21 7.25
C GLU A 67 1.74 -7.93 5.93
N LEU A 68 1.12 -7.45 4.85
CA LEU A 68 1.34 -8.00 3.52
C LEU A 68 2.78 -7.81 3.05
N ALA A 69 3.38 -6.65 3.29
CA ALA A 69 4.76 -6.40 2.90
C ALA A 69 5.72 -7.35 3.62
N ASN A 70 5.53 -7.58 4.93
CA ASN A 70 6.33 -8.52 5.70
C ASN A 70 6.17 -9.98 5.23
N GLN A 71 5.06 -10.31 4.58
CA GLN A 71 4.80 -11.66 4.08
C GLN A 71 5.34 -11.88 2.66
N TYR A 72 5.44 -10.84 1.83
CA TYR A 72 5.73 -10.96 0.41
C TYR A 72 7.00 -10.25 -0.07
N LEU A 73 7.48 -9.18 0.59
CA LEU A 73 8.56 -8.29 0.12
C LEU A 73 9.81 -8.36 1.01
#